data_AF-A0A9E4EW68-F1
#
_entry.id   AF-A0A9E4EW68-F1
#
_cell.length_a   1.000
_cell.length_b   1.000
_cell.length_c   1.000
_cell.angle_alpha   90.00
_cell.angle_beta   90.00
_cell.angle_gamma   90.00
#
_symmetry.space_group_name_H-M   'P 1'
#
loop_
_entity.id
_entity.type
_entity.pdbx_description
1 polymer ?
#
loop_
_entity_poly.entity_id
_entity_poly.type
_entity_poly.pdbx_seq_one_letter_code
_entity_poly.pdbx_strand_id
1 'polypeptide(L)'
;MFLDESGNFDFSASGSRYFVLTSVGMKRPFSAAMPMDGYKHDCLEHGIDLEYFHCYLDGKDVRRRVFDLIANHLDGISIDCLVVEKAKVDPELRKDRRFYPEILGHLLKLILPTELDADSVEKVIVITDTIPVNKKRRAIERAVRTALHSMLPSGMKYHILHHQSRSHYGLQVADYCCWAIFRKWQTGERTWYDRIKPAVRREHELFRAKSQYYY
;
A
#
# COMPACT_ATOMS: atom_id res chain seq x y z
N MET A 1 2.91 8.95 3.99
CA MET A 1 2.21 7.94 3.17
C MET A 1 3.10 6.71 3.09
N PHE A 2 2.58 5.56 3.48
CA PHE A 2 3.21 4.26 3.36
C PHE A 2 2.55 3.50 2.22
N LEU A 3 3.35 2.97 1.31
CA LEU A 3 2.87 2.29 0.12
C LEU A 3 3.24 0.82 0.19
N ASP A 4 2.30 -0.04 -0.17
CA ASP A 4 2.52 -1.46 -0.34
C ASP A 4 1.72 -2.01 -1.53
N GLU A 5 2.14 -3.16 -2.06
CA GLU A 5 1.50 -3.84 -3.18
C GLU A 5 1.16 -5.30 -2.91
N SER A 6 0.11 -5.79 -3.55
CA SER A 6 -0.27 -7.20 -3.52
C SER A 6 -0.71 -7.69 -4.90
N GLY A 7 -0.37 -8.94 -5.20
CA GLY A 7 -0.47 -9.52 -6.53
C GLY A 7 0.88 -9.58 -7.24
N ASN A 8 1.07 -10.63 -8.05
CA ASN A 8 2.34 -10.84 -8.75
C ASN A 8 2.39 -10.11 -10.10
N PHE A 9 3.59 -9.94 -10.64
CA PHE A 9 3.82 -9.35 -11.98
C PHE A 9 3.64 -10.35 -13.13
N ASP A 10 3.09 -11.54 -12.86
CA ASP A 10 2.74 -12.51 -13.90
C ASP A 10 1.40 -12.10 -14.52
N PHE A 11 1.41 -11.59 -15.76
CA PHE A 11 0.20 -11.16 -16.46
C PHE A 11 -0.51 -12.29 -17.22
N SER A 12 -0.02 -13.53 -17.12
CA SER A 12 -0.69 -14.70 -17.69
C SER A 12 -1.88 -15.13 -16.83
N ALA A 13 -2.65 -16.11 -17.34
CA ALA A 13 -3.79 -16.68 -16.62
C ALA A 13 -3.42 -17.41 -15.32
N SER A 14 -2.16 -17.82 -15.13
CA SER A 14 -1.69 -18.45 -13.88
C SER A 14 -1.30 -17.44 -12.80
N GLY A 15 -1.16 -16.16 -13.16
CA GLY A 15 -0.88 -15.10 -12.20
C GLY A 15 -2.05 -14.78 -11.29
N SER A 16 -1.85 -13.91 -10.31
CA SER A 16 -2.99 -13.31 -9.60
C SER A 16 -3.95 -12.65 -10.59
N ARG A 17 -5.25 -12.53 -10.30
CA ARG A 17 -6.17 -11.86 -11.24
C ARG A 17 -6.00 -10.34 -11.15
N TYR A 18 -5.82 -9.87 -9.93
CA TYR A 18 -5.64 -8.46 -9.62
C TYR A 18 -4.20 -8.14 -9.22
N PHE A 19 -3.84 -6.88 -9.43
CA PHE A 19 -2.75 -6.19 -8.75
C PHE A 19 -3.36 -5.02 -7.96
N VAL A 20 -3.01 -4.90 -6.70
CA VAL A 20 -3.49 -3.86 -5.80
C VAL A 20 -2.30 -3.06 -5.32
N LEU A 21 -2.36 -1.74 -5.47
CA LEU A 21 -1.41 -0.82 -4.88
C LEU A 21 -2.16 0.03 -3.86
N THR A 22 -1.70 -0.01 -2.62
CA THR A 22 -2.37 0.65 -1.49
C THR A 22 -1.48 1.72 -0.91
N SER A 23 -2.08 2.85 -0.58
CA SER A 23 -1.48 3.89 0.23
C SER A 23 -2.19 3.99 1.57
N VAL A 24 -1.39 3.98 2.63
CA VAL A 24 -1.80 4.31 3.98
C VAL A 24 -1.26 5.69 4.34
N GLY A 25 -2.16 6.66 4.44
CA GLY A 25 -1.90 8.00 4.95
C GLY A 25 -1.97 8.01 6.48
N MET A 26 -0.99 8.67 7.10
CA MET A 26 -0.87 8.82 8.55
C MET A 26 -0.21 10.16 8.85
N LYS A 27 -0.64 10.80 9.93
CA LYS A 27 0.01 11.97 10.52
C LYS A 27 0.60 11.59 11.87
N ARG A 28 1.63 12.31 12.32
CA ARG A 28 2.15 12.11 13.68
C ARG A 28 1.16 12.69 14.70
N PRO A 29 0.98 12.05 15.86
CA PRO A 29 1.59 10.77 16.29
C PRO A 29 0.98 9.53 15.61
N PHE A 30 1.79 8.49 15.38
CA PHE A 30 1.35 7.22 14.77
C PHE A 30 0.69 6.33 15.82
N SER A 31 -0.63 6.44 15.98
CA SER A 31 -1.41 5.80 17.06
C SER A 31 -1.25 4.28 17.16
N ALA A 32 -1.19 3.57 16.02
CA ALA A 32 -1.06 2.11 16.01
C ALA A 32 0.37 1.60 16.34
N ALA A 33 1.39 2.45 16.28
CA ALA A 33 2.78 1.99 16.37
C ALA A 33 3.14 1.41 17.74
N MET A 34 2.83 2.11 18.83
CA MET A 34 3.16 1.66 20.20
C MET A 34 2.38 0.39 20.60
N PRO A 35 1.07 0.26 20.32
CA PRO A 35 0.35 -0.99 20.56
C PRO A 35 0.89 -2.19 19.78
N MET A 36 1.30 -1.99 18.52
CA MET A 36 1.94 -3.04 17.72
C MET A 36 3.30 -3.43 18.29
N ASP A 37 4.09 -2.46 18.75
CA ASP A 37 5.38 -2.70 19.40
C ASP A 37 5.23 -3.51 20.69
N GLY A 38 4.26 -3.15 21.54
CA GLY A 38 3.89 -3.93 22.73
C GLY A 38 3.52 -5.37 22.38
N TYR A 39 2.69 -5.56 21.36
CA TYR A 39 2.33 -6.92 20.94
C TYR A 39 3.51 -7.73 20.37
N LYS A 40 4.47 -7.07 19.72
CA LYS A 40 5.70 -7.74 19.29
C LYS A 40 6.47 -8.26 20.50
N HIS A 41 6.55 -7.50 21.59
CA HIS A 41 7.14 -7.97 22.84
C HIS A 41 6.36 -9.16 23.44
N ASP A 42 5.02 -9.10 23.48
CA ASP A 42 4.19 -10.23 23.93
C ASP A 42 4.50 -11.51 23.14
N CYS A 43 4.64 -11.40 21.81
CA CYS A 43 5.02 -12.52 20.94
C CYS A 43 6.37 -13.12 21.34
N LEU A 44 7.38 -12.29 21.58
CA LEU A 44 8.71 -12.73 22.00
C LEU A 44 8.69 -13.42 23.36
N GLU A 45 7.95 -12.87 24.33
CA GLU A 45 7.78 -13.46 25.67
C GLU A 45 7.09 -14.84 25.62
N HIS A 46 6.20 -15.03 24.65
CA HIS A 46 5.56 -16.32 24.38
C HIS A 46 6.38 -17.26 23.48
N GLY A 47 7.61 -16.90 23.11
CA GLY A 47 8.49 -17.73 22.29
C GLY A 47 8.11 -17.81 20.82
N ILE A 48 7.31 -16.84 20.33
CA ILE A 48 6.99 -16.72 18.90
C ILE A 48 8.15 -15.99 18.22
N ASP A 49 8.86 -16.70 17.33
CA ASP A 49 9.96 -16.14 16.53
C ASP A 49 9.42 -15.17 15.47
N LEU A 50 9.29 -13.90 15.85
CA LEU A 50 8.68 -12.84 15.05
C LEU A 50 9.56 -11.59 15.03
N GLU A 51 10.26 -11.38 13.91
CA GLU A 51 11.12 -10.21 13.74
C GLU A 51 10.32 -8.92 13.45
N TYR A 52 9.25 -9.03 12.66
CA TYR A 52 8.33 -7.94 12.29
C TYR A 52 7.02 -8.54 11.79
N PHE A 53 5.95 -7.74 11.75
CA PHE A 53 4.68 -8.18 11.21
C PHE A 53 4.68 -8.12 9.68
N HIS A 54 4.26 -9.19 9.04
CA HIS A 54 3.98 -9.25 7.60
C HIS A 54 2.82 -10.21 7.37
N CYS A 55 1.69 -9.68 6.93
CA CYS A 55 0.39 -10.34 6.94
C CYS A 55 0.38 -11.71 6.24
N TYR A 56 1.15 -11.86 5.15
CA TYR A 56 1.28 -13.14 4.45
C TYR A 56 2.07 -14.18 5.25
N LEU A 57 3.14 -13.77 5.94
CA LEU A 57 4.01 -14.63 6.74
C LEU A 57 3.43 -14.94 8.12
N ASP A 58 2.67 -14.00 8.68
CA ASP A 58 2.15 -14.09 10.03
C ASP A 58 1.12 -15.22 10.16
N GLY A 59 1.26 -15.98 11.24
CA GLY A 59 0.31 -17.02 11.64
C GLY A 59 -1.09 -16.44 11.92
N LYS A 60 -2.11 -17.30 11.90
CA LYS A 60 -3.52 -16.89 12.02
C LYS A 60 -3.79 -16.03 13.26
N ASP A 61 -3.21 -16.38 14.41
CA ASP A 61 -3.44 -15.65 15.66
C ASP A 61 -2.74 -14.30 15.68
N VAL A 62 -1.48 -14.24 15.23
CA VAL A 62 -0.72 -12.99 15.05
C VAL A 62 -1.47 -12.06 14.11
N ARG A 63 -1.87 -12.57 12.93
CA ARG A 63 -2.63 -11.81 11.94
C ARG A 63 -3.92 -11.24 12.53
N ARG A 64 -4.69 -12.06 13.25
CA ARG A 64 -5.92 -11.63 13.91
C ARG A 64 -5.65 -10.48 14.87
N ARG A 65 -4.65 -10.64 15.74
CA ARG A 65 -4.32 -9.65 16.75
C ARG A 65 -3.82 -8.34 16.14
N VAL A 66 -2.98 -8.40 15.11
CA VAL A 66 -2.53 -7.19 14.41
C VAL A 66 -3.70 -6.46 13.75
N PHE A 67 -4.64 -7.16 13.11
CA PHE A 67 -5.85 -6.51 12.60
C PHE A 67 -6.72 -5.89 13.70
N ASP A 68 -6.83 -6.53 14.88
CA ASP A 68 -7.52 -5.91 16.03
C ASP A 68 -6.83 -4.61 16.45
N LEU A 69 -5.50 -4.59 16.53
CA LEU A 69 -4.74 -3.39 16.87
C LEU A 69 -4.93 -2.28 15.82
N ILE A 70 -4.86 -2.60 14.53
CA ILE A 70 -5.09 -1.62 13.46
C ILE A 70 -6.53 -1.08 13.54
N ALA A 71 -7.52 -1.96 13.70
CA ALA A 71 -8.94 -1.57 13.76
C ALA A 71 -9.27 -0.63 14.93
N ASN A 72 -8.56 -0.78 16.06
CA ASN A 72 -8.73 0.09 17.23
C ASN A 72 -8.07 1.47 17.08
N HIS A 73 -7.31 1.71 16.00
CA HIS A 73 -6.53 2.92 15.79
C HIS A 73 -6.75 3.56 14.41
N LEU A 74 -7.92 3.32 13.80
CA LEU A 74 -8.25 3.79 12.45
C LEU A 74 -8.40 5.32 12.33
N ASP A 75 -8.69 6.05 13.40
CA ASP A 75 -8.90 7.51 13.36
C ASP A 75 -7.70 8.30 12.81
N GLY A 76 -6.49 7.73 12.94
CA GLY A 76 -5.24 8.29 12.42
C GLY A 76 -4.81 7.73 11.05
N ILE A 77 -5.66 6.93 10.41
CA ILE A 77 -5.34 6.13 9.23
C ILE A 77 -6.29 6.47 8.09
N SER A 78 -5.73 6.78 6.93
CA SER A 78 -6.48 6.86 5.68
C SER A 78 -5.96 5.82 4.69
N ILE A 79 -6.88 5.07 4.08
CA ILE A 79 -6.53 4.02 3.12
C ILE A 79 -7.12 4.37 1.77
N ASP A 80 -6.25 4.48 0.77
CA ASP A 80 -6.62 4.66 -0.62
C ASP A 80 -5.92 3.59 -1.44
N CYS A 81 -6.66 2.88 -2.28
CA CYS A 81 -6.10 1.83 -3.10
C CYS A 81 -6.51 1.96 -4.57
N LEU A 82 -5.61 1.50 -5.43
CA LEU A 82 -5.83 1.35 -6.85
C LEU A 82 -5.78 -0.14 -7.19
N VAL A 83 -6.85 -0.61 -7.81
CA VAL A 83 -7.07 -2.01 -8.18
C VAL A 83 -6.95 -2.14 -9.68
N VAL A 84 -6.16 -3.11 -10.13
CA VAL A 84 -5.91 -3.38 -11.54
C VAL A 84 -6.27 -4.81 -11.85
N GLU A 85 -7.28 -5.02 -12.69
CA GLU A 85 -7.50 -6.34 -13.31
C GLU A 85 -6.43 -6.56 -14.39
N LYS A 86 -5.53 -7.52 -14.16
CA LYS A 86 -4.33 -7.66 -15.00
C LYS A 86 -4.62 -8.02 -16.46
N ALA A 87 -5.70 -8.77 -16.69
CA ALA A 87 -6.13 -9.10 -18.04
C ALA A 87 -6.52 -7.86 -18.87
N LYS A 88 -6.88 -6.73 -18.24
CA LYS A 88 -7.21 -5.47 -18.94
C LYS A 88 -6.02 -4.54 -19.17
N VAL A 89 -4.82 -4.97 -18.74
CA VAL A 89 -3.58 -4.19 -18.90
C VAL A 89 -3.08 -4.36 -20.32
N ASP A 90 -2.84 -3.25 -21.02
CA ASP A 90 -2.27 -3.26 -22.37
C ASP A 90 -0.87 -3.93 -22.36
N PRO A 91 -0.55 -4.85 -23.29
CA PRO A 91 0.73 -5.54 -23.35
C PRO A 91 1.96 -4.62 -23.35
N GLU A 92 1.85 -3.43 -23.93
CA GLU A 92 2.92 -2.44 -23.94
C GLU A 92 3.19 -1.89 -22.53
N LEU A 93 2.15 -1.76 -21.70
CA LEU A 93 2.27 -1.33 -20.31
C LEU A 93 2.80 -2.46 -19.41
N ARG A 94 2.57 -3.73 -19.77
CA ARG A 94 3.10 -4.91 -19.05
C ARG A 94 4.62 -5.00 -19.10
N LYS A 95 5.24 -4.39 -20.12
CA LYS A 95 6.69 -4.40 -20.29
C LYS A 95 7.39 -3.92 -19.02
N ASP A 96 8.48 -4.64 -18.70
CA ASP A 96 9.24 -4.44 -17.49
C ASP A 96 9.55 -2.97 -17.24
N ARG A 97 9.20 -2.50 -16.04
CA ARG A 97 9.43 -1.14 -15.49
C ARG A 97 8.43 -0.06 -15.90
N ARG A 98 7.43 -0.33 -16.74
CA ARG A 98 6.40 0.69 -17.05
C ARG A 98 5.16 0.57 -16.17
N PHE A 99 4.68 -0.65 -15.97
CA PHE A 99 3.47 -0.92 -15.21
C PHE A 99 3.46 -0.24 -13.84
N TYR A 100 4.39 -0.59 -12.95
CA TYR A 100 4.37 -0.10 -11.58
C TYR A 100 4.48 1.44 -11.47
N PRO A 101 5.43 2.11 -12.15
CA PRO A 101 5.48 3.57 -12.15
C PRO A 101 4.19 4.26 -12.63
N GLU A 102 3.51 3.70 -13.64
CA GLU A 102 2.24 4.22 -14.14
C GLU A 102 1.13 4.08 -13.07
N ILE A 103 0.98 2.88 -12.50
CA ILE A 103 -0.02 2.60 -11.47
C ILE A 103 0.21 3.48 -10.24
N LEU A 104 1.46 3.63 -9.80
CA LEU A 104 1.83 4.51 -8.70
C LEU A 104 1.53 5.99 -9.01
N GLY A 105 1.83 6.45 -10.22
CA GLY A 105 1.48 7.79 -10.67
C GLY A 105 -0.02 8.06 -10.61
N HIS A 106 -0.85 7.10 -11.04
CA HIS A 106 -2.31 7.20 -10.91
C HIS A 106 -2.77 7.24 -9.45
N LEU A 107 -2.22 6.37 -8.59
CA LEU A 107 -2.57 6.35 -7.17
C LEU A 107 -2.24 7.70 -6.49
N LEU A 108 -1.04 8.24 -6.71
CA LEU A 108 -0.66 9.55 -6.17
C LEU A 108 -1.55 10.66 -6.69
N LYS A 109 -1.94 10.61 -7.97
CA LYS A 109 -2.89 11.57 -8.56
C LYS A 109 -4.25 11.59 -7.89
N LEU A 110 -4.71 10.44 -7.39
CA LEU A 110 -5.97 10.34 -6.68
C LEU A 110 -5.87 10.85 -5.23
N ILE A 111 -4.72 10.64 -4.58
CA ILE A 111 -4.59 10.89 -3.14
C ILE A 111 -4.18 12.32 -2.82
N LEU A 112 -3.17 12.83 -3.54
CA LEU A 112 -2.52 14.10 -3.19
C LEU A 112 -3.51 15.27 -3.09
N PRO A 113 -4.48 15.47 -3.99
CA PRO A 113 -5.41 16.59 -3.86
C PRO A 113 -6.18 16.58 -2.55
N THR A 114 -6.56 15.40 -2.04
CA THR A 114 -7.31 15.28 -0.77
C THR A 114 -6.43 15.41 0.46
N GLU A 115 -5.19 14.93 0.40
CA GLU A 115 -4.25 15.07 1.51
C GLU A 115 -3.75 16.50 1.67
N LEU A 116 -3.66 17.27 0.58
CA LEU A 116 -3.11 18.63 0.55
C LEU A 116 -4.15 19.72 0.79
N ASP A 117 -5.44 19.42 0.65
CA ASP A 117 -6.54 20.37 0.94
C ASP A 117 -6.69 20.67 2.44
N ALA A 118 -5.99 19.91 3.29
CA ALA A 118 -5.83 20.26 4.69
C ALA A 118 -4.74 21.34 4.82
N ASP A 119 -5.12 22.55 5.24
CA ASP A 119 -4.26 23.73 5.52
C ASP A 119 -3.06 23.49 6.48
N SER A 120 -2.83 22.25 6.90
CA SER A 120 -1.85 21.85 7.91
C SER A 120 -0.69 20.99 7.38
N VAL A 121 -0.53 20.79 6.06
CA VAL A 121 0.48 19.86 5.51
C VAL A 121 1.72 20.62 5.01
N GLU A 122 2.77 20.64 5.82
CA GLU A 122 4.05 21.29 5.46
C GLU A 122 4.94 20.45 4.52
N LYS A 123 4.81 19.12 4.57
CA LYS A 123 5.71 18.19 3.90
C LYS A 123 5.04 16.86 3.59
N VAL A 124 5.29 16.36 2.37
CA VAL A 124 4.86 15.01 1.96
C VAL A 124 6.03 14.03 2.07
N ILE A 125 5.84 12.92 2.78
CA ILE A 125 6.82 11.83 2.85
C ILE A 125 6.15 10.58 2.28
N VAL A 126 6.71 10.07 1.18
CA VAL A 126 6.32 8.81 0.55
C VAL A 126 7.34 7.74 0.92
N ILE A 127 6.88 6.66 1.54
CA ILE A 127 7.72 5.54 1.95
C ILE A 127 7.17 4.29 1.28
N THR A 128 8.04 3.54 0.62
CA THR A 128 7.75 2.24 -0.02
C THR A 128 8.66 1.18 0.58
N ASP A 129 8.26 -0.09 0.48
CA ASP A 129 9.15 -1.19 0.82
C ASP A 129 10.35 -1.25 -0.15
N THR A 130 11.43 -1.92 0.25
CA THR A 130 12.66 -2.04 -0.52
C THR A 130 12.43 -2.87 -1.76
N ILE A 131 12.51 -2.21 -2.91
CA ILE A 131 12.37 -2.87 -4.20
C ILE A 131 13.72 -3.51 -4.56
N PRO A 132 13.82 -4.84 -4.71
CA PRO A 132 15.09 -5.56 -4.77
C PRO A 132 15.96 -5.29 -6.01
N VAL A 133 15.49 -4.47 -6.97
CA VAL A 133 16.20 -4.21 -8.23
C VAL A 133 16.54 -2.72 -8.38
N ASN A 134 17.82 -2.37 -8.27
CA ASN A 134 18.32 -0.99 -8.39
C ASN A 134 17.84 -0.22 -9.65
N LYS A 135 17.62 -0.91 -10.78
CA LYS A 135 17.07 -0.31 -12.00
C LYS A 135 15.55 -0.07 -11.94
N LYS A 136 14.77 -0.89 -11.19
CA LYS A 136 13.34 -0.63 -10.93
C LYS A 136 13.17 0.58 -10.01
N ARG A 137 14.01 0.70 -8.98
CA ARG A 137 14.01 1.84 -8.04
C ARG A 137 14.09 3.19 -8.74
N ARG A 138 15.04 3.40 -9.66
CA ARG A 138 15.18 4.68 -10.39
C ARG A 138 13.96 5.06 -11.24
N ALA A 139 13.32 4.08 -11.88
CA ALA A 139 12.11 4.34 -12.66
C ALA A 139 10.95 4.80 -11.76
N ILE A 140 10.86 4.20 -10.57
CA ILE A 140 9.85 4.50 -9.56
C ILE A 140 10.10 5.87 -8.95
N GLU A 141 11.32 6.16 -8.49
CA GLU A 141 11.70 7.49 -8.01
C GLU A 141 11.40 8.56 -9.06
N ARG A 142 11.69 8.30 -10.34
CA ARG A 142 11.37 9.24 -11.43
C ARG A 142 9.86 9.47 -11.54
N ALA A 143 9.05 8.43 -11.60
CA ALA A 143 7.60 8.59 -11.73
C ALA A 143 6.96 9.27 -10.53
N VAL A 144 7.39 8.94 -9.30
CA VAL A 144 6.93 9.61 -8.09
C VAL A 144 7.35 11.09 -8.10
N ARG A 145 8.60 11.40 -8.48
CA ARG A 145 9.06 12.80 -8.63
C ARG A 145 8.24 13.56 -9.65
N THR A 146 7.98 12.97 -10.82
CA THR A 146 7.16 13.59 -11.87
C THR A 146 5.75 13.86 -11.37
N ALA A 147 5.11 12.88 -10.72
CA ALA A 147 3.77 13.05 -10.16
C ALA A 147 3.75 14.15 -9.09
N LEU A 148 4.64 14.08 -8.10
CA LEU A 148 4.74 15.09 -7.04
C LEU A 148 5.05 16.49 -7.60
N HIS A 149 5.98 16.63 -8.53
CA HIS A 149 6.32 17.93 -9.10
C HIS A 149 5.15 18.56 -9.87
N SER A 150 4.33 17.74 -10.54
CA SER A 150 3.14 18.22 -11.25
C SER A 150 1.97 18.60 -10.36
N MET A 151 1.94 18.15 -9.10
CA MET A 151 0.75 18.21 -8.25
C MET A 151 0.94 18.95 -6.94
N LEU A 152 2.15 19.00 -6.42
CA LEU A 152 2.43 19.72 -5.18
C LEU A 152 2.47 21.23 -5.45
N PRO A 153 1.98 22.05 -4.50
CA PRO A 153 2.18 23.50 -4.55
C PRO A 153 3.65 23.86 -4.72
N SER A 154 3.91 24.98 -5.41
CA SER A 154 5.27 25.49 -5.61
C SER A 154 5.97 25.66 -4.26
N GLY A 155 7.18 25.11 -4.14
CA GLY A 155 7.99 25.18 -2.92
C GLY A 155 7.67 24.13 -1.83
N MET A 156 6.61 23.31 -1.99
CA MET A 156 6.32 22.25 -1.03
C MET A 156 7.43 21.19 -1.01
N LYS A 157 7.91 20.85 0.20
CA LYS A 157 8.96 19.85 0.38
C LYS A 157 8.38 18.44 0.30
N TYR A 158 9.12 17.54 -0.34
CA TYR A 158 8.79 16.12 -0.32
C TYR A 158 10.02 15.22 -0.20
N HIS A 159 9.81 14.02 0.33
CA HIS A 159 10.81 12.94 0.33
C HIS A 159 10.21 11.65 -0.19
N ILE A 160 11.04 10.88 -0.89
CA ILE A 160 10.73 9.53 -1.37
C ILE A 160 11.77 8.62 -0.73
N LEU A 161 11.30 7.68 0.09
CA LEU A 161 12.13 6.77 0.87
C LEU A 161 11.78 5.33 0.51
N HIS A 162 12.81 4.49 0.52
CA HIS A 162 12.71 3.05 0.26
C HIS A 162 13.34 2.33 1.44
N HIS A 163 12.54 1.77 2.33
CA HIS A 163 13.02 1.09 3.52
C HIS A 163 12.49 -0.34 3.55
N GLN A 164 13.13 -1.24 4.28
CA GLN A 164 12.57 -2.59 4.46
C GLN A 164 11.32 -2.50 5.35
N SER A 165 10.28 -3.29 5.08
CA SER A 165 9.03 -3.31 5.86
C SER A 165 9.27 -3.41 7.38
N ARG A 166 10.26 -4.22 7.78
CA ARG A 166 10.69 -4.39 9.18
C ARG A 166 11.14 -3.11 9.90
N SER A 167 11.50 -2.06 9.16
CA SER A 167 12.04 -0.81 9.72
C SER A 167 10.99 0.15 10.27
N HIS A 168 9.71 -0.03 9.92
CA HIS A 168 8.68 0.94 10.30
C HIS A 168 7.28 0.31 10.36
N TYR A 169 6.58 0.43 11.49
CA TYR A 169 5.22 -0.11 11.66
C TYR A 169 4.22 0.42 10.63
N GLY A 170 4.37 1.66 10.15
CA GLY A 170 3.57 2.17 9.04
C GLY A 170 3.66 1.36 7.74
N LEU A 171 4.81 0.76 7.41
CA LEU A 171 4.93 -0.15 6.26
C LEU A 171 4.21 -1.48 6.53
N GLN A 172 4.26 -1.97 7.77
CA GLN A 172 3.56 -3.19 8.18
C GLN A 172 2.04 -3.00 8.19
N VAL A 173 1.55 -1.83 8.64
CA VAL A 173 0.14 -1.44 8.51
C VAL A 173 -0.27 -1.38 7.03
N ALA A 174 0.57 -0.79 6.18
CA ALA A 174 0.32 -0.76 4.74
C ALA A 174 0.21 -2.17 4.13
N ASP A 175 1.10 -3.09 4.50
CA ASP A 175 1.05 -4.50 4.10
C ASP A 175 -0.26 -5.18 4.52
N TYR A 176 -0.65 -5.05 5.80
CA TYR A 176 -1.91 -5.61 6.30
C TYR A 176 -3.14 -5.05 5.57
N CYS A 177 -3.18 -3.73 5.35
CA CYS A 177 -4.28 -3.08 4.63
C CYS A 177 -4.33 -3.51 3.16
N CYS A 178 -3.18 -3.55 2.49
CA CYS A 178 -3.05 -3.96 1.10
C CYS A 178 -3.49 -5.42 0.91
N TRP A 179 -3.01 -6.31 1.78
CA TRP A 179 -3.35 -7.72 1.76
C TRP A 179 -4.86 -7.95 1.95
N ALA A 180 -5.50 -7.28 2.90
CA ALA A 180 -6.93 -7.41 3.15
C ALA A 180 -7.77 -6.97 1.93
N ILE A 181 -7.41 -5.86 1.30
CA ILE A 181 -8.06 -5.38 0.07
C ILE A 181 -7.84 -6.37 -1.07
N PHE A 182 -6.60 -6.81 -1.27
CA PHE A 182 -6.25 -7.80 -2.29
C PHE A 182 -7.03 -9.10 -2.13
N ARG A 183 -7.14 -9.65 -0.92
CA ARG A 183 -7.94 -10.86 -0.63
C ARG A 183 -9.40 -10.70 -1.05
N LYS A 184 -10.02 -9.57 -0.69
CA LYS A 184 -11.39 -9.28 -1.13
C LYS A 184 -11.54 -9.32 -2.64
N TRP A 185 -10.63 -8.69 -3.38
CA TRP A 185 -10.70 -8.67 -4.85
C TRP A 185 -10.37 -10.03 -5.47
N GLN A 186 -9.39 -10.73 -4.92
CA GLN A 186 -8.88 -11.96 -5.48
C GLN A 186 -9.82 -13.16 -5.23
N THR A 187 -10.47 -13.23 -4.06
CA THR A 187 -11.27 -14.40 -3.66
C THR A 187 -12.67 -14.06 -3.16
N GLY A 188 -13.03 -12.78 -3.05
CA GLY A 188 -14.30 -12.35 -2.45
C GLY A 188 -14.33 -12.43 -0.92
N GLU A 189 -13.24 -12.83 -0.25
CA GLU A 189 -13.17 -12.94 1.20
C GLU A 189 -13.11 -11.55 1.85
N ARG A 190 -14.07 -11.24 2.73
CA ARG A 190 -14.20 -9.90 3.32
C ARG A 190 -13.81 -9.77 4.79
N THR A 191 -13.55 -10.87 5.49
CA THR A 191 -13.30 -10.91 6.94
C THR A 191 -12.31 -9.85 7.42
N TRP A 192 -11.19 -9.70 6.71
CA TRP A 192 -10.14 -8.76 7.05
C TRP A 192 -10.39 -7.35 6.51
N TYR A 193 -10.96 -7.27 5.30
CA TYR A 193 -11.33 -6.00 4.69
C TYR A 193 -12.35 -5.25 5.55
N ASP A 194 -13.36 -5.93 6.08
CA ASP A 194 -14.43 -5.29 6.86
C ASP A 194 -13.90 -4.69 8.18
N ARG A 195 -12.76 -5.17 8.72
CA ARG A 195 -12.09 -4.61 9.91
C ARG A 195 -11.41 -3.27 9.64
N ILE A 196 -10.90 -3.06 8.42
CA ILE A 196 -10.21 -1.82 8.02
C ILE A 196 -11.11 -0.87 7.23
N LYS A 197 -12.28 -1.35 6.78
CA LYS A 197 -13.24 -0.62 5.94
C LYS A 197 -13.54 0.80 6.44
N PRO A 198 -13.68 1.08 7.76
CA PRO A 198 -13.93 2.45 8.22
C PRO A 198 -12.85 3.46 7.80
N ALA A 199 -11.59 3.04 7.61
CA ALA A 199 -10.51 3.89 7.14
C ALA A 199 -10.32 3.88 5.61
N VAL A 200 -11.04 3.03 4.87
CA VAL A 200 -10.96 2.95 3.40
C VAL A 200 -11.73 4.11 2.80
N ARG A 201 -11.00 5.14 2.37
CA ARG A 201 -11.58 6.30 1.68
C ARG A 201 -11.85 6.01 0.21
N ARG A 202 -10.91 5.31 -0.44
CA ARG A 202 -10.99 5.03 -1.88
C ARG A 202 -10.56 3.62 -2.22
N GLU A 203 -11.33 3.06 -3.14
CA GLU A 203 -10.99 1.85 -3.85
C GLU A 203 -11.32 2.07 -5.32
N HIS A 204 -10.29 2.29 -6.12
CA HIS A 204 -10.45 2.70 -7.51
C HIS A 204 -9.97 1.61 -8.47
N GLU A 205 -10.88 1.02 -9.23
CA GLU A 205 -10.55 0.08 -10.31
C GLU A 205 -10.15 0.85 -11.58
N LEU A 206 -8.85 0.92 -11.88
CA LEU A 206 -8.30 1.82 -12.90
C LEU A 206 -8.79 1.53 -14.32
N PHE A 207 -9.01 0.26 -14.66
CA PHE A 207 -9.40 -0.17 -16.01
C PHE A 207 -10.85 -0.66 -16.09
N ARG A 208 -11.71 -0.24 -15.16
CA ARG A 208 -13.11 -0.69 -15.10
C ARG A 208 -13.88 -0.52 -16.40
N ALA A 209 -13.66 0.61 -17.10
CA ALA A 209 -14.33 0.92 -18.35
C ALA A 209 -13.77 0.18 -19.58
N LYS A 210 -12.62 -0.49 -19.47
CA LYS A 210 -12.05 -1.26 -20.58
C LYS A 210 -12.81 -2.57 -20.75
N SER A 211 -13.26 -2.83 -21.98
CA SER A 211 -13.86 -4.10 -22.39
C SER A 211 -12.86 -5.08 -23.02
N GLN A 212 -11.65 -4.61 -23.35
CA GLN A 212 -10.60 -5.43 -23.94
C GLN A 212 -9.83 -6.21 -22.88
N TYR A 213 -9.64 -7.50 -23.14
CA TYR A 213 -8.85 -8.42 -22.34
C TYR A 213 -7.68 -8.96 -23.18
N TYR A 214 -6.51 -9.10 -22.55
CA TYR A 214 -5.35 -9.76 -23.14
C TYR A 214 -4.83 -10.82 -22.18
N TYR A 215 -4.49 -11.98 -22.72
CA TYR A 215 -3.98 -13.16 -22.01
C TYR A 215 -2.64 -13.59 -22.57
#